data_AF-A0A7V3CVD3-F1
#
_entry.id   AF-A0A7V3CVD3-F1
#
_cell.length_a   1.000
_cell.length_b   1.000
_cell.length_c   1.000
_cell.angle_alpha   90.00
_cell.angle_beta   90.00
_cell.angle_gamma   90.00
#
_symmetry.space_group_name_H-M   'P 1'
#
loop_
_entity.id
_entity.type
_entity.pdbx_description
1 polymer ?
#
loop_
_entity_poly.entity_id
_entity_poly.type
_entity_poly.pdbx_seq_one_letter_code
_entity_poly.pdbx_strand_id
1 'polypeptide(L)'
;MLNNKRVIVAMSGGVDSSVAAALLHEQGYEVIGITMKTWGFMEVGGAPKHESGCCSLDAIFDAKNVANSFGIPHYTVDFTKAFEKEVIDNFVEEYLHGRTPNPCVVCNRKIKWEELLKKADQLDAKYVATGHYASVEFNENTKRYSLKTSLDNRKDQTYALWGLTQESLSRTIFPLGYFTKDQVRELAEKFKLKTAKKPDSQEICFVADDNYERFLRERVPELIANVNEGDFIYHGKKVGKHKGIPFYTVGQRRGLGVAVGKPVYVKNIDSENGVVELGDKDELFDSSVFAEDINYVSVENLLPNQIVFAKIRYNDKADAATIIEAKDNFIQLRFHEAKNAITPGQSLVIYDSQGYVLAGGIIAKNPKL
;
A
#
# COMPACT_ATOMS: atom_id res chain seq x y z
N MET A 1 2.26 26.36 19.86
CA MET A 1 2.20 26.48 18.38
C MET A 1 3.34 25.66 17.83
N LEU A 2 3.08 24.80 16.85
CA LEU A 2 4.12 23.93 16.26
C LEU A 2 5.18 24.76 15.51
N ASN A 3 6.43 24.30 15.50
CA ASN A 3 7.49 24.94 14.75
C ASN A 3 7.34 24.67 13.23
N ASN A 4 6.98 25.72 12.48
CA ASN A 4 6.78 25.68 11.02
C ASN A 4 8.05 25.38 10.22
N LYS A 5 9.25 25.44 10.83
CA LYS A 5 10.52 25.08 10.18
C LYS A 5 10.99 23.67 10.51
N ARG A 6 10.30 22.96 11.41
CA ARG A 6 10.71 21.63 11.86
C ARG A 6 9.94 20.53 11.15
N VAL A 7 10.67 19.54 10.67
CA VAL A 7 10.13 18.40 9.91
C VAL A 7 10.69 17.08 10.43
N ILE A 8 9.81 16.12 10.68
CA ILE A 8 10.19 14.74 10.93
C ILE A 8 10.34 14.03 9.58
N VAL A 9 11.48 13.39 9.34
CA VAL A 9 11.69 12.57 8.14
C VAL A 9 11.70 11.10 8.53
N ALA A 10 10.78 10.32 7.96
CA ALA A 10 10.78 8.86 8.07
C ALA A 10 11.95 8.28 7.27
N MET A 11 12.97 7.78 7.97
CA MET A 11 14.19 7.22 7.39
C MET A 11 14.22 5.70 7.49
N SER A 12 14.06 5.04 6.34
CA SER A 12 14.02 3.57 6.22
C SER A 12 15.40 2.92 6.04
N GLY A 13 16.46 3.72 5.98
CA GLY A 13 17.80 3.25 5.58
C GLY A 13 17.93 2.97 4.07
N GLY A 14 16.92 3.32 3.28
CA GLY A 14 16.94 3.29 1.82
C GLY A 14 17.31 4.66 1.22
N VAL A 15 17.81 4.64 -0.01
CA VAL A 15 18.29 5.82 -0.75
C VAL A 15 17.26 6.96 -0.79
N ASP A 16 15.99 6.64 -1.02
CA ASP A 16 14.92 7.63 -1.18
C ASP A 16 14.73 8.46 0.10
N SER A 17 14.60 7.78 1.24
CA SER A 17 14.45 8.46 2.52
C SER A 17 15.70 9.25 2.94
N SER A 18 16.89 8.78 2.54
CA SER A 18 18.15 9.47 2.79
C SER A 18 18.25 10.78 1.98
N VAL A 19 17.92 10.73 0.69
CA VAL A 19 17.90 11.91 -0.19
C VAL A 19 16.82 12.90 0.25
N ALA A 20 15.64 12.41 0.65
CA ALA A 20 14.57 13.26 1.19
C ALA A 20 15.02 14.05 2.42
N ALA A 21 15.73 13.41 3.36
CA ALA A 21 16.28 14.08 4.54
C ALA A 21 17.34 15.14 4.16
N ALA A 22 18.27 14.78 3.27
CA ALA A 22 19.31 15.69 2.81
C ALA A 22 18.73 16.92 2.07
N LEU A 23 17.74 16.72 1.19
CA LEU A 23 17.07 17.81 0.47
C LEU A 23 16.40 18.80 1.42
N LEU A 24 15.67 18.31 2.43
CA LEU A 24 15.00 19.18 3.40
C LEU A 24 16.01 19.94 4.26
N HIS A 25 17.13 19.31 4.62
CA HIS A 25 18.21 19.97 5.33
C HIS A 25 18.83 21.11 4.50
N GLU A 26 19.14 20.85 3.22
CA GLU A 26 19.65 21.87 2.29
C GLU A 26 18.66 23.01 2.04
N GLN A 27 17.35 22.74 2.11
CA GLN A 27 16.29 23.75 2.04
C GLN A 27 16.15 24.59 3.33
N GLY A 28 16.94 24.29 4.37
CA GLY A 28 16.97 25.05 5.62
C GLY A 28 15.92 24.64 6.64
N TYR A 29 15.31 23.46 6.49
CA TYR A 29 14.44 22.90 7.54
C TYR A 29 15.28 22.37 8.72
N GLU A 30 14.71 22.49 9.91
CA GLU A 30 15.18 21.75 11.07
C GLU A 30 14.69 20.30 10.97
N VAL A 31 15.53 19.45 10.40
CA VAL A 31 15.20 18.04 10.16
C VAL A 31 15.44 17.21 11.43
N ILE A 32 14.52 16.32 11.75
CA ILE A 32 14.71 15.24 12.71
C ILE A 32 14.43 13.91 11.99
N GLY A 33 15.42 13.01 11.98
CA GLY A 33 15.28 11.69 11.40
C GLY A 33 14.58 10.72 12.36
N ILE A 34 13.59 9.98 11.88
CA ILE A 34 12.97 8.88 12.63
C ILE A 34 13.04 7.59 11.82
N THR A 35 13.64 6.55 12.41
CA THR A 35 13.47 5.18 11.91
C THR A 35 12.40 4.47 12.72
N MET A 36 11.43 3.90 12.02
CA MET A 36 10.32 3.16 12.61
C MET A 36 10.70 1.69 12.71
N LYS A 37 10.77 1.16 13.93
CA LYS A 37 10.84 -0.28 14.17
C LYS A 37 9.40 -0.80 14.22
N THR A 38 8.96 -1.47 13.16
CA THR A 38 7.55 -1.87 13.01
C THR A 38 7.31 -3.37 13.21
N TRP A 39 8.32 -4.22 13.08
CA TRP A 39 8.19 -5.64 13.41
C TRP A 39 9.53 -6.20 13.86
N GLY A 40 9.50 -7.15 14.80
CA GLY A 40 10.67 -7.86 15.28
C GLY A 40 10.90 -9.15 14.49
N PHE A 41 12.10 -9.34 13.94
CA PHE A 41 12.47 -10.53 13.17
C PHE A 41 12.17 -11.86 13.90
N MET A 42 12.38 -11.90 15.22
CA MET A 42 12.09 -13.08 16.05
C MET A 42 10.60 -13.23 16.40
N GLU A 43 9.78 -12.19 16.22
CA GLU A 43 8.40 -12.13 16.71
C GLU A 43 7.36 -12.45 15.62
N VAL A 44 7.69 -12.30 14.33
CA VAL A 44 6.69 -12.45 13.25
C VAL A 44 6.57 -13.87 12.67
N GLY A 45 7.36 -14.84 13.12
CA GLY A 45 7.39 -16.16 12.51
C GLY A 45 8.04 -16.12 11.12
N GLY A 46 9.13 -16.86 10.99
CA GLY A 46 9.82 -17.00 9.71
C GLY A 46 11.30 -16.70 9.83
N ALA A 47 12.09 -17.72 9.54
CA ALA A 47 13.51 -17.56 9.29
C ALA A 47 13.76 -17.49 7.77
N PRO A 48 13.74 -16.31 7.13
CA PRO A 48 14.69 -16.08 6.07
C PRO A 48 16.06 -15.98 6.76
N LYS A 49 17.10 -16.64 6.23
CA LYS A 49 18.46 -16.69 6.81
C LYS A 49 19.15 -15.32 6.95
N HIS A 50 18.48 -14.20 6.62
CA HIS A 50 19.03 -12.85 6.59
C HIS A 50 18.00 -11.83 7.09
N GLU A 51 18.44 -10.89 7.92
CA GLU A 51 17.70 -9.65 8.18
C GLU A 51 17.49 -8.93 6.85
N SER A 52 16.25 -8.78 6.40
CA SER A 52 15.93 -8.09 5.14
C SER A 52 14.82 -7.06 5.37
N GLY A 53 14.86 -5.99 4.57
CA GLY A 53 13.86 -4.92 4.60
C GLY A 53 14.21 -3.71 5.49
N CYS A 54 13.24 -2.81 5.64
CA CYS A 54 13.35 -1.53 6.37
C CYS A 54 13.64 -1.67 7.87
N CYS A 55 13.38 -2.84 8.45
CA CYS A 55 13.47 -3.09 9.90
C CYS A 55 14.74 -3.86 10.30
N SER A 56 15.68 -4.11 9.38
CA SER A 56 16.97 -4.71 9.74
C SER A 56 17.81 -3.75 10.57
N LEU A 57 18.73 -4.32 11.38
CA LEU A 57 19.70 -3.52 12.12
C LEU A 57 20.54 -2.67 11.15
N ASP A 58 20.94 -3.24 10.02
CA ASP A 58 21.66 -2.54 8.96
C ASP A 58 20.90 -1.32 8.44
N ALA A 59 19.58 -1.44 8.23
CA ALA A 59 18.74 -0.32 7.78
C ALA A 59 18.67 0.81 8.83
N ILE A 60 18.58 0.46 10.12
CA ILE A 60 18.61 1.43 11.22
C ILE A 60 19.97 2.14 11.29
N PHE A 61 21.07 1.39 11.16
CA PHE A 61 22.42 1.95 11.13
C PHE A 61 22.65 2.84 9.91
N ASP A 62 22.19 2.43 8.73
CA ASP A 62 22.26 3.23 7.51
C ASP A 62 21.55 4.57 7.68
N ALA A 63 20.31 4.55 8.20
CA ALA A 63 19.54 5.76 8.46
C ALA A 63 20.26 6.70 9.45
N LYS A 64 20.78 6.14 10.55
CA LYS A 64 21.54 6.90 11.55
C LYS A 64 22.82 7.50 10.98
N ASN A 65 23.55 6.74 10.17
CA ASN A 65 24.80 7.19 9.54
C ASN A 65 24.55 8.34 8.56
N VAL A 66 23.48 8.24 7.75
CA VAL A 66 23.06 9.35 6.89
C VAL A 66 22.73 10.57 7.73
N ALA A 67 21.87 10.44 8.75
CA ALA A 67 21.50 11.58 9.58
C ALA A 67 22.73 12.27 10.22
N ASN A 68 23.66 11.48 10.78
CA ASN A 68 24.89 11.99 11.37
C ASN A 68 25.75 12.77 10.36
N SER A 69 25.81 12.35 9.09
CA SER A 69 26.60 13.04 8.06
C SER A 69 26.11 14.46 7.73
N PHE A 70 24.86 14.78 8.08
CA PHE A 70 24.26 16.11 7.93
C PHE A 70 24.03 16.80 9.29
N GLY A 71 24.53 16.23 10.40
CA GLY A 71 24.26 16.76 11.75
C GLY A 71 22.79 16.71 12.16
N ILE A 72 21.99 15.83 11.55
CA ILE A 72 20.56 15.66 11.81
C ILE A 72 20.39 14.76 13.05
N PRO A 73 19.64 15.18 14.08
CA PRO A 73 19.28 14.28 15.18
C PRO A 73 18.43 13.12 14.67
N HIS A 74 18.76 11.90 15.11
CA HIS A 74 18.09 10.67 14.68
C HIS A 74 17.61 9.85 15.87
N TYR A 75 16.37 9.38 15.79
CA TYR A 75 15.74 8.52 16.78
C TYR A 75 15.20 7.25 16.14
N THR A 76 15.26 6.14 16.87
CA THR A 76 14.51 4.93 16.54
C THR A 76 13.29 4.87 17.44
N VAL A 77 12.11 4.71 16.84
CA VAL A 77 10.83 4.66 17.55
C VAL A 77 10.19 3.30 17.32
N ASP A 78 9.79 2.65 18.40
CA ASP A 78 9.12 1.35 18.35
C ASP A 78 7.63 1.54 18.09
N PHE A 79 7.19 1.09 16.92
CA PHE A 79 5.79 1.02 16.49
C PHE A 79 5.32 -0.43 16.33
N THR A 80 6.04 -1.40 16.89
CA THR A 80 5.74 -2.84 16.70
C THR A 80 4.33 -3.18 17.13
N LYS A 81 3.87 -2.70 18.29
CA LYS A 81 2.50 -2.95 18.78
C LYS A 81 1.42 -2.35 17.88
N ALA A 82 1.64 -1.14 17.37
CA ALA A 82 0.70 -0.46 16.50
C ALA A 82 0.65 -1.14 15.12
N PHE A 83 1.82 -1.51 14.59
CA PHE A 83 1.95 -2.22 13.32
C PHE A 83 1.30 -3.60 13.37
N GLU A 84 1.52 -4.35 14.45
CA GLU A 84 0.88 -5.64 14.67
C GLU A 84 -0.65 -5.51 14.58
N LYS A 85 -1.21 -4.64 15.42
CA LYS A 85 -2.65 -4.45 15.52
C LYS A 85 -3.28 -3.92 14.23
N GLU A 86 -2.67 -2.92 13.62
CA GLU A 86 -3.32 -2.19 12.52
C GLU A 86 -2.98 -2.79 11.15
N VAL A 87 -1.84 -3.48 10.99
CA VAL A 87 -1.37 -4.00 9.70
C VAL A 87 -1.36 -5.52 9.65
N ILE A 88 -0.77 -6.20 10.64
CA ILE A 88 -0.66 -7.66 10.63
C ILE A 88 -2.03 -8.31 10.88
N ASP A 89 -2.75 -7.87 11.91
CA ASP A 89 -4.06 -8.43 12.24
C ASP A 89 -5.05 -8.23 11.08
N ASN A 90 -5.08 -7.02 10.49
CA ASN A 90 -5.88 -6.77 9.28
C ASN A 90 -5.46 -7.67 8.11
N PHE A 91 -4.16 -7.84 7.86
CA PHE A 91 -3.68 -8.71 6.80
C PHE A 91 -4.17 -10.15 6.99
N VAL A 92 -4.05 -10.69 8.20
CA VAL A 92 -4.52 -12.04 8.54
C VAL A 92 -6.04 -12.14 8.39
N GLU A 93 -6.78 -11.20 8.96
CA GLU A 93 -8.25 -11.18 8.92
C GLU A 93 -8.79 -11.14 7.49
N GLU A 94 -8.21 -10.31 6.62
CA GLU A 94 -8.62 -10.20 5.22
C GLU A 94 -8.47 -11.53 4.47
N TYR A 95 -7.33 -12.22 4.63
CA TYR A 95 -7.15 -13.55 4.05
C TYR A 95 -8.09 -14.59 4.65
N LEU A 96 -8.32 -14.57 5.97
CA LEU A 96 -9.29 -15.46 6.61
C LEU A 96 -10.71 -15.30 6.05
N HIS A 97 -11.06 -14.10 5.58
CA HIS A 97 -12.32 -13.80 4.90
C HIS A 97 -12.27 -13.98 3.37
N GLY A 98 -11.21 -14.58 2.81
CA GLY A 98 -11.08 -14.81 1.37
C GLY A 98 -10.86 -13.55 0.53
N ARG A 99 -10.40 -12.46 1.15
CA ARG A 99 -10.02 -11.19 0.51
C ARG A 99 -8.50 -11.11 0.39
N THR A 100 -8.00 -10.30 -0.54
CA THR A 100 -6.55 -10.10 -0.73
C THR A 100 -6.16 -8.68 -0.36
N PRO A 101 -5.63 -8.44 0.84
CA PRO A 101 -5.37 -7.10 1.37
C PRO A 101 -4.19 -6.40 0.69
N ASN A 102 -4.14 -5.07 0.86
CA ASN A 102 -2.94 -4.28 0.59
C ASN A 102 -2.37 -3.69 1.90
N PRO A 103 -1.41 -4.37 2.56
CA PRO A 103 -0.89 -3.92 3.85
C PRO A 103 -0.13 -2.59 3.77
N CYS A 104 0.39 -2.22 2.59
CA CYS A 104 1.12 -0.96 2.42
C CYS A 104 0.20 0.26 2.53
N VAL A 105 -1.03 0.17 2.02
CA VAL A 105 -2.05 1.23 2.14
C VAL A 105 -2.39 1.47 3.61
N VAL A 106 -2.62 0.38 4.36
CA VAL A 106 -2.95 0.45 5.78
C VAL A 106 -1.77 0.99 6.58
N CYS A 107 -0.56 0.47 6.34
CA CYS A 107 0.68 0.94 6.98
C CYS A 107 0.94 2.43 6.73
N ASN A 108 0.74 2.92 5.50
CA ASN A 108 0.91 4.34 5.21
C ASN A 108 -0.06 5.17 6.07
N ARG A 109 -1.36 4.90 6.01
CA ARG A 109 -2.33 5.67 6.80
C ARG A 109 -2.09 5.57 8.30
N LYS A 110 -2.06 4.35 8.85
CA LYS A 110 -2.07 4.09 10.29
C LYS A 110 -0.72 4.28 10.97
N ILE A 111 0.36 3.91 10.30
CA ILE A 111 1.69 3.86 10.94
C ILE A 111 2.53 5.04 10.50
N LYS A 112 2.75 5.19 9.19
CA LYS A 112 3.64 6.25 8.70
C LYS A 112 3.07 7.66 8.83
N TRP A 113 1.75 7.82 8.95
CA TRP A 113 1.12 9.11 9.19
C TRP A 113 0.49 9.23 10.57
N GLU A 114 -0.55 8.46 10.93
CA GLU A 114 -1.21 8.66 12.23
C GLU A 114 -0.23 8.56 13.41
N GLU A 115 0.61 7.53 13.51
CA GLU A 115 1.61 7.41 14.59
C GLU A 115 2.77 8.42 14.44
N LEU A 116 3.24 8.68 13.21
CA LEU A 116 4.35 9.62 13.01
C LEU A 116 3.95 11.08 13.29
N LEU A 117 2.71 11.46 13.01
CA LEU A 117 2.16 12.80 13.32
C LEU A 117 2.06 13.00 14.83
N LYS A 118 1.58 11.98 15.58
CA LYS A 118 1.63 12.02 17.06
C LYS A 118 3.05 12.22 17.55
N LYS A 119 4.03 11.56 16.92
CA LYS A 119 5.44 11.73 17.26
C LYS A 119 5.98 13.11 16.88
N ALA A 120 5.54 13.65 15.75
CA ALA A 120 5.86 15.00 15.31
C ALA A 120 5.37 16.05 16.33
N ASP A 121 4.17 15.88 16.88
CA ASP A 121 3.63 16.77 17.92
C ASP A 121 4.48 16.75 19.20
N GLN A 122 4.92 15.57 19.64
CA GLN A 122 5.83 15.42 20.79
C GLN A 122 7.19 16.08 20.59
N LEU A 123 7.62 16.23 19.33
CA LEU A 123 8.88 16.83 18.93
C LEU A 123 8.71 18.28 18.43
N ASP A 124 7.53 18.86 18.60
CA ASP A 124 7.17 20.21 18.17
C ASP A 124 7.41 20.45 16.66
N ALA A 125 7.21 19.41 15.84
CA ALA A 125 7.39 19.44 14.41
C ALA A 125 6.05 19.60 13.69
N LYS A 126 5.92 20.64 12.86
CA LYS A 126 4.70 20.83 12.07
C LYS A 126 4.55 19.78 10.98
N TYR A 127 5.64 19.40 10.33
CA TYR A 127 5.58 18.57 9.13
C TYR A 127 6.15 17.17 9.36
N VAL A 128 5.62 16.22 8.61
CA VAL A 128 6.19 14.89 8.39
C VAL A 128 6.57 14.76 6.92
N ALA A 129 7.69 14.10 6.67
CA ALA A 129 8.18 13.85 5.34
C ALA A 129 8.62 12.40 5.20
N THR A 130 8.47 11.89 3.98
CA THR A 130 8.86 10.53 3.63
C THR A 130 9.51 10.52 2.25
N GLY A 131 10.24 9.46 1.94
CA GLY A 131 10.81 9.26 0.60
C GLY A 131 9.81 8.78 -0.46
N HIS A 132 8.51 9.04 -0.30
CA HIS A 132 7.54 8.61 -1.31
C HIS A 132 7.56 9.53 -2.54
N TYR A 133 7.32 8.93 -3.70
CA TYR A 133 7.15 9.60 -4.98
C TYR A 133 5.68 9.97 -5.16
N ALA A 134 5.30 11.14 -4.65
CA ALA A 134 4.00 11.79 -4.84
C ALA A 134 4.16 13.29 -4.55
N SER A 135 3.16 14.12 -4.82
CA SER A 135 3.14 15.51 -4.34
C SER A 135 1.84 15.83 -3.63
N VAL A 136 1.90 16.82 -2.74
CA VAL A 136 0.72 17.39 -2.07
C VAL A 136 0.64 18.86 -2.43
N GLU A 137 -0.52 19.30 -2.86
CA GLU A 137 -0.81 20.68 -3.25
C GLU A 137 -2.08 21.15 -2.55
N PHE A 138 -2.10 22.36 -1.99
CA PHE A 138 -3.35 22.93 -1.49
C PHE A 138 -4.11 23.58 -2.64
N ASN A 139 -5.36 23.16 -2.84
CA ASN A 139 -6.24 23.71 -3.86
C ASN A 139 -7.11 24.82 -3.24
N GLU A 140 -6.89 26.06 -3.66
CA GLU A 140 -7.61 27.22 -3.14
C GLU A 140 -9.12 27.21 -3.46
N ASN A 141 -9.54 26.54 -4.55
CA ASN A 141 -10.93 26.49 -4.97
C ASN A 141 -11.73 25.49 -4.14
N THR A 142 -11.18 24.29 -3.93
CA THR A 142 -11.84 23.25 -3.13
C THR A 142 -11.54 23.37 -1.63
N LYS A 143 -10.54 24.19 -1.25
CA LYS A 143 -10.01 24.30 0.12
C LYS A 143 -9.54 22.94 0.67
N ARG A 144 -9.01 22.08 -0.19
CA ARG A 144 -8.50 20.75 0.14
C ARG A 144 -7.04 20.59 -0.24
N TYR A 145 -6.33 19.77 0.52
CA TYR A 145 -5.04 19.24 0.11
C TYR A 145 -5.28 18.09 -0.88
N SER A 146 -4.65 18.22 -2.04
CA SER A 146 -4.76 17.30 -3.16
C SER A 146 -3.50 16.46 -3.25
N LEU A 147 -3.67 15.15 -3.42
CA LEU A 147 -2.58 14.20 -3.65
C LEU A 147 -2.43 14.01 -5.16
N LYS A 148 -1.23 14.22 -5.70
CA LYS A 148 -0.96 14.14 -7.14
C LYS A 148 0.18 13.18 -7.44
N THR A 149 0.08 12.53 -8.60
CA THR A 149 1.12 11.64 -9.11
C THR A 149 2.48 12.32 -9.18
N SER A 150 3.54 11.55 -8.95
CA SER A 150 4.90 12.07 -9.08
C SER A 150 5.28 12.41 -10.52
N LEU A 151 6.39 13.13 -10.70
CA LEU A 151 7.00 13.37 -12.00
C LEU A 151 7.41 12.06 -12.70
N ASP A 152 7.81 11.04 -11.94
CA ASP A 152 8.20 9.73 -12.47
C ASP A 152 7.09 8.70 -12.27
N ASN A 153 6.25 8.60 -13.30
CA ASN A 153 5.13 7.66 -13.35
C ASN A 153 5.52 6.20 -13.06
N ARG A 154 6.78 5.79 -13.28
CA ARG A 154 7.25 4.41 -13.01
C ARG A 154 7.42 4.13 -11.52
N LYS A 155 7.59 5.19 -10.72
CA LYS A 155 7.78 5.13 -9.27
C LYS A 155 6.65 5.78 -8.50
N ASP A 156 5.64 6.33 -9.17
CA ASP A 156 4.47 6.92 -8.55
C ASP A 156 3.88 6.02 -7.46
N GLN A 157 3.70 6.61 -6.28
CA GLN A 157 3.26 5.91 -5.08
C GLN A 157 1.91 6.40 -4.57
N THR A 158 1.21 7.25 -5.32
CA THR A 158 -0.11 7.75 -4.93
C THR A 158 -1.13 6.63 -4.69
N TYR A 159 -1.02 5.51 -5.41
CA TYR A 159 -1.86 4.34 -5.18
C TYR A 159 -1.74 3.80 -3.75
N ALA A 160 -0.57 3.87 -3.11
CA ALA A 160 -0.41 3.42 -1.73
C ALA A 160 -0.80 4.48 -0.69
N LEU A 161 -1.17 5.69 -1.13
CA LEU A 161 -1.35 6.88 -0.30
C LEU A 161 -2.79 7.43 -0.35
N TRP A 162 -3.71 6.79 -1.08
CA TRP A 162 -5.09 7.25 -1.22
C TRP A 162 -5.82 7.37 0.12
N GLY A 163 -5.43 6.59 1.13
CA GLY A 163 -6.05 6.59 2.46
C GLY A 163 -5.62 7.75 3.36
N LEU A 164 -4.73 8.65 2.92
CA LEU A 164 -4.31 9.78 3.74
C LEU A 164 -5.46 10.78 3.94
N THR A 165 -5.63 11.21 5.20
CA THR A 165 -6.64 12.21 5.58
C THR A 165 -6.21 13.61 5.19
N GLN A 166 -7.16 14.56 5.15
CA GLN A 166 -6.85 15.98 4.92
C GLN A 166 -5.89 16.55 5.99
N GLU A 167 -6.05 16.14 7.24
CA GLU A 167 -5.10 16.47 8.32
C GLU A 167 -3.69 15.93 8.01
N SER A 168 -3.61 14.66 7.60
CA SER A 168 -2.33 14.05 7.22
C SER A 168 -1.67 14.80 6.07
N LEU A 169 -2.40 15.03 4.98
CA LEU A 169 -1.91 15.74 3.80
C LEU A 169 -1.47 17.17 4.14
N SER A 170 -2.21 17.88 4.99
CA SER A 170 -1.87 19.26 5.39
C SER A 170 -0.50 19.41 6.08
N ARG A 171 0.00 18.32 6.65
CA ARG A 171 1.28 18.25 7.36
C ARG A 171 2.32 17.44 6.61
N THR A 172 2.05 17.02 5.38
CA THR A 172 2.92 16.14 4.59
C THR A 172 3.83 16.91 3.66
N ILE A 173 5.09 16.48 3.59
CA ILE A 173 6.02 16.89 2.54
C ILE A 173 6.55 15.64 1.83
N PHE A 174 6.51 15.64 0.51
CA PHE A 174 7.13 14.61 -0.33
C PHE A 174 8.27 15.23 -1.16
N PRO A 175 9.51 15.25 -0.64
CA PRO A 175 10.61 15.93 -1.32
C PRO A 175 10.92 15.34 -2.70
N LEU A 176 10.61 14.06 -2.92
CA LEU A 176 10.95 13.33 -4.14
C LEU A 176 9.89 13.41 -5.24
N GLY A 177 8.72 14.01 -4.98
CA GLY A 177 7.62 14.09 -5.95
C GLY A 177 7.97 14.77 -7.27
N TYR A 178 9.00 15.62 -7.25
CA TYR A 178 9.45 16.45 -8.38
C TYR A 178 10.71 15.90 -9.05
N PHE A 179 11.13 14.68 -8.72
CA PHE A 179 12.35 14.06 -9.24
C PHE A 179 12.04 12.70 -9.84
N THR A 180 12.79 12.36 -10.87
CA THR A 180 12.88 10.98 -11.36
C THR A 180 13.76 10.14 -10.47
N LYS A 181 13.57 8.81 -10.49
CA LYS A 181 14.42 7.90 -9.71
C LYS A 181 15.90 8.05 -10.03
N ASP A 182 16.20 8.31 -11.30
CA ASP A 182 17.56 8.47 -11.79
C ASP A 182 18.17 9.75 -11.20
N GLN A 183 17.44 10.87 -11.20
CA GLN A 183 17.84 12.11 -10.53
C GLN A 183 18.01 11.93 -9.01
N VAL A 184 17.17 11.12 -8.35
CA VAL A 184 17.33 10.82 -6.91
C VAL A 184 18.63 10.06 -6.65
N ARG A 185 19.02 9.13 -7.53
CA ARG A 185 20.31 8.43 -7.42
C ARG A 185 21.50 9.37 -7.65
N GLU A 186 21.41 10.27 -8.62
CA GLU A 186 22.43 11.31 -8.86
C GLU A 186 22.58 12.24 -7.63
N LEU A 187 21.46 12.65 -7.02
CA LEU A 187 21.48 13.42 -5.77
C LEU A 187 22.14 12.63 -4.64
N ALA A 188 21.84 11.34 -4.52
CA ALA A 188 22.46 10.49 -3.50
C ALA A 188 24.00 10.43 -3.65
N GLU A 189 24.50 10.35 -4.88
CA GLU A 189 25.94 10.41 -5.17
C GLU A 189 26.53 11.78 -4.87
N LYS A 190 25.85 12.86 -5.26
CA LYS A 190 26.26 14.25 -4.96
C LYS A 190 26.36 14.49 -3.46
N PHE A 191 25.41 13.97 -2.69
CA PHE A 191 25.37 13.99 -1.23
C PHE A 191 26.31 12.97 -0.58
N LYS A 192 27.04 12.17 -1.37
CA LYS A 192 27.99 11.14 -0.91
C LYS A 192 27.34 10.11 0.03
N LEU A 193 26.07 9.78 -0.22
CA LEU A 193 25.32 8.83 0.59
C LEU A 193 25.76 7.39 0.29
N LYS A 194 26.13 6.63 1.32
CA LYS A 194 26.45 5.19 1.18
C LYS A 194 25.28 4.38 0.61
N THR A 195 24.05 4.85 0.84
CA THR A 195 22.82 4.20 0.37
C THR A 195 22.57 4.35 -1.14
N ALA A 196 23.34 5.16 -1.87
CA ALA A 196 23.13 5.45 -3.30
C ALA A 196 23.03 4.20 -4.19
N LYS A 197 23.79 3.14 -3.86
CA LYS A 197 23.83 1.89 -4.63
C LYS A 197 22.88 0.81 -4.11
N LYS A 198 22.13 1.08 -3.03
CA LYS A 198 21.23 0.09 -2.44
C LYS A 198 20.07 -0.20 -3.42
N PRO A 199 19.66 -1.47 -3.58
CA PRO A 199 18.45 -1.78 -4.33
C PRO A 199 17.23 -1.21 -3.60
N ASP A 200 16.17 -0.94 -4.36
CA ASP A 200 14.90 -0.53 -3.79
C ASP A 200 14.29 -1.72 -3.03
N SER A 201 13.63 -1.46 -1.90
CA SER A 201 12.83 -2.48 -1.24
C SER A 201 11.69 -2.91 -2.18
N GLN A 202 11.64 -4.20 -2.49
CA GLN A 202 10.52 -4.85 -3.17
C GLN A 202 9.84 -5.77 -2.15
N GLU A 203 8.57 -6.09 -2.38
CA GLU A 203 7.72 -6.95 -1.54
C GLU A 203 7.14 -6.36 -0.24
N ILE A 204 6.18 -7.10 0.32
CA ILE A 204 5.55 -6.79 1.60
C ILE A 204 6.61 -6.89 2.69
N CYS A 205 6.75 -5.83 3.50
CA CYS A 205 7.91 -5.68 4.38
C CYS A 205 8.07 -6.80 5.43
N PHE A 206 7.00 -7.49 5.84
CA PHE A 206 7.01 -8.60 6.79
C PHE A 206 6.84 -9.99 6.14
N VAL A 207 6.70 -10.05 4.81
CA VAL A 207 6.66 -11.30 4.02
C VAL A 207 7.79 -11.27 3.00
N ALA A 208 9.03 -11.30 3.50
CA ALA A 208 10.22 -11.04 2.70
C ALA A 208 10.53 -12.09 1.61
N ASP A 209 9.92 -13.28 1.70
CA ASP A 209 10.09 -14.39 0.75
C ASP A 209 8.93 -14.55 -0.23
N ASP A 210 8.02 -13.56 -0.28
CA ASP A 210 6.81 -13.57 -1.12
C ASP A 210 5.90 -14.79 -0.88
N ASN A 211 6.01 -15.42 0.31
CA ASN A 211 5.23 -16.59 0.69
C ASN A 211 4.28 -16.26 1.84
N TYR A 212 3.17 -15.59 1.49
CA TYR A 212 2.15 -15.24 2.48
C TYR A 212 1.45 -16.48 3.07
N GLU A 213 1.35 -17.59 2.33
CA GLU A 213 0.76 -18.84 2.87
C GLU A 213 1.59 -19.37 4.04
N ARG A 214 2.92 -19.38 3.91
CA ARG A 214 3.85 -19.71 4.99
C ARG A 214 3.66 -18.75 6.15
N PHE A 215 3.63 -17.45 5.88
CA PHE A 215 3.42 -16.43 6.90
C PHE A 215 2.16 -16.69 7.72
N LEU A 216 1.01 -16.94 7.08
CA LEU A 216 -0.25 -17.23 7.77
C LEU A 216 -0.15 -18.49 8.64
N ARG A 217 0.46 -19.56 8.13
CA ARG A 217 0.64 -20.83 8.87
C ARG A 217 1.49 -20.67 10.12
N GLU A 218 2.52 -19.82 10.07
CA GLU A 218 3.41 -19.58 11.19
C GLU A 218 2.84 -18.55 12.17
N ARG A 219 2.13 -17.52 11.67
CA ARG A 219 1.60 -16.43 12.47
C ARG A 219 0.38 -16.84 13.29
N VAL A 220 -0.55 -17.56 12.67
CA VAL A 220 -1.82 -17.96 13.31
C VAL A 220 -2.10 -19.46 13.11
N PRO A 221 -1.20 -20.35 13.59
CA PRO A 221 -1.28 -21.79 13.34
C PRO A 221 -2.60 -22.41 13.82
N GLU A 222 -3.14 -21.95 14.95
CA GLU A 222 -4.41 -22.45 15.49
C GLU A 222 -5.61 -22.04 14.62
N LEU A 223 -5.66 -20.78 14.15
CA LEU A 223 -6.71 -20.34 13.23
C LEU A 223 -6.63 -21.10 11.92
N ILE A 224 -5.42 -21.27 11.38
CA ILE A 224 -5.19 -22.01 10.14
C ILE A 224 -5.51 -23.49 10.28
N ALA A 225 -5.23 -24.12 11.43
CA ALA A 225 -5.62 -25.50 11.68
C ALA A 225 -7.14 -25.70 11.69
N ASN A 226 -7.90 -24.65 12.04
CA ASN A 226 -9.36 -24.64 12.03
C ASN A 226 -9.97 -24.19 10.70
N VAL A 227 -9.15 -23.80 9.70
CA VAL A 227 -9.66 -23.49 8.36
C VAL A 227 -10.11 -24.79 7.70
N ASN A 228 -11.39 -24.84 7.36
CA ASN A 228 -11.97 -26.00 6.67
C ASN A 228 -11.44 -26.11 5.23
N GLU A 229 -11.15 -27.34 4.82
CA GLU A 229 -11.11 -27.66 3.40
C GLU A 229 -12.47 -27.40 2.76
N GLY A 230 -12.46 -27.07 1.48
CA GLY A 230 -13.66 -26.81 0.71
C GLY A 230 -13.50 -27.27 -0.73
N ASP A 231 -14.49 -26.96 -1.56
CA ASP A 231 -14.58 -27.49 -2.91
C ASP A 231 -14.08 -26.49 -3.94
N PHE A 232 -13.31 -27.00 -4.91
CA PHE A 232 -13.10 -26.29 -6.17
C PHE A 232 -14.28 -26.57 -7.09
N ILE A 233 -14.99 -25.51 -7.49
CA ILE A 233 -16.10 -25.59 -8.44
C ILE A 233 -15.66 -24.99 -9.77
N TYR A 234 -15.87 -25.73 -10.85
CA TYR A 234 -15.61 -25.27 -12.21
C TYR A 234 -16.84 -25.55 -13.08
N HIS A 235 -17.44 -24.50 -13.64
CA HIS A 235 -18.69 -24.57 -14.44
C HIS A 235 -19.81 -25.36 -13.72
N GLY A 236 -20.01 -25.04 -12.42
CA GLY A 236 -21.02 -25.67 -11.57
C GLY A 236 -20.71 -27.11 -11.15
N LYS A 237 -19.55 -27.67 -11.52
CA LYS A 237 -19.13 -29.02 -11.15
C LYS A 237 -17.97 -28.99 -10.18
N LYS A 238 -18.01 -29.86 -9.18
CA LYS A 238 -16.87 -30.12 -8.31
C LYS A 238 -15.74 -30.77 -9.10
N VAL A 239 -14.56 -30.15 -9.08
CA VAL A 239 -13.35 -30.63 -9.78
C VAL A 239 -12.19 -30.97 -8.84
N GLY A 240 -12.34 -30.69 -7.55
CA GLY A 240 -11.34 -31.03 -6.53
C GLY A 240 -11.67 -30.45 -5.17
N LYS A 241 -10.72 -30.57 -4.24
CA LYS A 241 -10.76 -29.94 -2.93
C LYS A 241 -9.62 -28.94 -2.78
N HIS A 242 -9.87 -27.87 -2.07
CA HIS A 242 -8.88 -26.87 -1.72
C HIS A 242 -8.50 -26.92 -0.24
N LYS A 243 -7.30 -26.46 0.08
CA LYS A 243 -6.72 -26.48 1.45
C LYS A 243 -7.29 -25.42 2.40
N GLY A 244 -8.25 -24.62 1.94
CA GLY A 244 -8.86 -23.53 2.70
C GLY A 244 -8.80 -22.21 1.94
N ILE A 245 -9.86 -21.42 2.01
CA ILE A 245 -9.98 -20.15 1.27
C ILE A 245 -8.85 -19.13 1.46
N PRO A 246 -8.14 -19.04 2.63
CA PRO A 246 -7.10 -18.03 2.81
C PRO A 246 -5.87 -18.22 1.91
N PHE A 247 -5.69 -19.41 1.33
CA PHE A 247 -4.55 -19.74 0.47
C PHE A 247 -4.81 -19.47 -1.02
N TYR A 248 -5.86 -18.72 -1.32
CA TYR A 248 -6.24 -18.41 -2.69
C TYR A 248 -6.52 -16.93 -2.89
N THR A 249 -6.18 -16.42 -4.07
CA THR A 249 -6.45 -15.05 -4.50
C THR A 249 -7.14 -15.06 -5.87
N VAL A 250 -8.11 -14.17 -6.10
CA VAL A 250 -8.75 -14.00 -7.41
C VAL A 250 -7.69 -13.69 -8.48
N GLY A 251 -7.72 -14.45 -9.58
CA GLY A 251 -6.73 -14.43 -10.65
C GLY A 251 -5.59 -15.44 -10.48
N GLN A 252 -5.49 -16.15 -9.35
CA GLN A 252 -4.46 -17.15 -9.12
C GLN A 252 -4.62 -18.35 -10.06
N ARG A 253 -3.50 -18.75 -10.66
CA ARG A 253 -3.39 -19.93 -11.55
C ARG A 253 -2.62 -21.09 -10.93
N ARG A 254 -1.54 -20.78 -10.21
CA ARG A 254 -0.60 -21.77 -9.66
C ARG A 254 -1.10 -22.29 -8.31
N GLY A 255 -0.70 -23.51 -7.95
CA GLY A 255 -1.03 -24.09 -6.64
C GLY A 255 -2.45 -24.64 -6.50
N LEU A 256 -3.28 -24.64 -7.55
CA LEU A 256 -4.66 -25.13 -7.49
C LEU A 256 -4.77 -26.65 -7.39
N GLY A 257 -3.79 -27.40 -7.93
CA GLY A 257 -3.77 -28.87 -7.81
C GLY A 257 -4.92 -29.61 -8.51
N VAL A 258 -5.65 -28.96 -9.41
CA VAL A 258 -6.78 -29.54 -10.16
C VAL A 258 -6.38 -29.92 -11.60
N ALA A 259 -6.87 -31.07 -12.07
CA ALA A 259 -6.63 -31.55 -13.43
C ALA A 259 -7.89 -31.40 -14.29
N VAL A 260 -8.06 -30.23 -14.88
CA VAL A 260 -9.22 -29.89 -15.75
C VAL A 260 -8.87 -29.85 -17.25
N GLY A 261 -7.70 -30.37 -17.64
CA GLY A 261 -7.25 -30.49 -19.03
C GLY A 261 -6.81 -29.17 -19.70
N LYS A 262 -6.98 -28.02 -19.03
CA LYS A 262 -6.53 -26.70 -19.48
C LYS A 262 -6.16 -25.79 -18.30
N PRO A 263 -5.46 -24.67 -18.52
CA PRO A 263 -5.24 -23.68 -17.47
C PRO A 263 -6.56 -23.09 -16.97
N VAL A 264 -6.74 -23.07 -15.65
CA VAL A 264 -7.86 -22.41 -14.96
C VAL A 264 -7.34 -21.47 -13.89
N TYR A 265 -8.21 -20.56 -13.49
CA TYR A 265 -7.89 -19.46 -12.58
C TYR A 265 -8.96 -19.34 -11.51
N VAL A 266 -8.60 -18.88 -10.32
CA VAL A 266 -9.57 -18.51 -9.29
C VAL A 266 -10.38 -17.31 -9.80
N LYS A 267 -11.67 -17.52 -10.00
CA LYS A 267 -12.63 -16.52 -10.46
C LYS A 267 -13.28 -15.79 -9.29
N ASN A 268 -13.64 -16.54 -8.26
CA ASN A 268 -14.32 -16.03 -7.09
C ASN A 268 -14.00 -16.92 -5.87
N ILE A 269 -14.04 -16.31 -4.69
CA ILE A 269 -13.86 -16.99 -3.41
C ILE A 269 -15.12 -16.73 -2.62
N ASP A 270 -15.97 -17.74 -2.49
CA ASP A 270 -17.16 -17.70 -1.65
C ASP A 270 -16.76 -18.13 -0.24
N SER A 271 -16.51 -17.12 0.60
CA SER A 271 -16.11 -17.30 1.99
C SER A 271 -17.24 -17.84 2.88
N GLU A 272 -18.50 -17.61 2.50
CA GLU A 272 -19.66 -18.05 3.30
C GLU A 272 -19.89 -19.55 3.14
N ASN A 273 -19.80 -20.04 1.90
CA ASN A 273 -19.96 -21.46 1.59
C ASN A 273 -18.64 -22.24 1.59
N GLY A 274 -17.50 -21.56 1.75
CA GLY A 274 -16.18 -22.17 1.73
C GLY A 274 -15.85 -22.79 0.36
N VAL A 275 -16.21 -22.10 -0.73
CA VAL A 275 -16.03 -22.55 -2.11
C VAL A 275 -15.04 -21.65 -2.84
N VAL A 276 -14.14 -22.25 -3.62
CA VAL A 276 -13.30 -21.52 -4.58
C VAL A 276 -13.78 -21.84 -5.99
N GLU A 277 -14.36 -20.84 -6.65
CA GLU A 277 -14.83 -20.96 -8.02
C GLU A 277 -13.69 -20.73 -8.99
N LEU A 278 -13.57 -21.65 -9.94
CA LEU A 278 -12.58 -21.61 -11.00
C LEU A 278 -13.27 -21.20 -12.31
N GLY A 279 -12.53 -20.47 -13.14
CA GLY A 279 -12.97 -20.04 -14.46
C GLY A 279 -11.86 -20.09 -15.50
N ASP A 280 -12.28 -19.99 -16.76
CA ASP A 280 -11.36 -19.71 -17.86
C ASP A 280 -10.82 -18.28 -17.76
N LYS A 281 -9.71 -18.01 -18.47
CA LYS A 281 -9.07 -16.69 -18.45
C LYS A 281 -10.05 -15.56 -18.82
N ASP A 282 -10.91 -15.78 -19.82
CA ASP A 282 -11.83 -14.77 -20.32
C ASP A 282 -12.98 -14.49 -19.32
N GLU A 283 -13.26 -15.41 -18.40
CA GLU A 283 -14.25 -15.24 -17.34
C GLU A 283 -13.78 -14.38 -16.17
N LEU A 284 -12.49 -14.03 -16.13
CA LEU A 284 -11.91 -13.14 -15.13
C LEU A 284 -12.10 -11.67 -15.47
N PHE A 285 -12.55 -11.36 -16.69
CA PHE A 285 -12.72 -9.99 -17.14
C PHE A 285 -14.08 -9.44 -16.70
N ASP A 286 -14.04 -8.33 -15.96
CA ASP A 286 -15.23 -7.55 -15.64
C ASP A 286 -14.92 -6.06 -15.85
N SER A 287 -15.94 -5.30 -16.22
CA SER A 287 -15.87 -3.85 -16.35
C SER A 287 -16.37 -3.15 -15.08
N SER A 288 -17.20 -3.79 -14.27
CA SER A 288 -17.82 -3.16 -13.09
C SER A 288 -16.98 -3.38 -11.84
N VAL A 289 -16.69 -2.30 -11.12
CA VAL A 289 -16.00 -2.35 -9.83
C VAL A 289 -16.85 -1.69 -8.77
N PHE A 290 -16.90 -2.33 -7.61
CA PHE A 290 -17.55 -1.86 -6.41
C PHE A 290 -16.46 -1.62 -5.38
N ALA A 291 -16.51 -0.49 -4.69
CA ALA A 291 -15.60 -0.18 -3.60
C ALA A 291 -16.35 0.38 -2.40
N GLU A 292 -15.86 0.01 -1.23
CA GLU A 292 -16.28 0.49 0.09
C GLU A 292 -15.11 1.19 0.79
N ASP A 293 -15.33 1.70 2.00
CA ASP A 293 -14.32 2.40 2.80
C ASP A 293 -13.69 3.57 2.01
N ILE A 294 -14.57 4.40 1.46
CA ILE A 294 -14.19 5.45 0.51
C ILE A 294 -13.55 6.63 1.24
N ASN A 295 -12.42 7.08 0.70
CA ASN A 295 -11.82 8.36 1.05
C ASN A 295 -11.84 9.28 -0.17
N TYR A 296 -12.62 10.36 -0.10
CA TYR A 296 -12.56 11.45 -1.07
C TYR A 296 -11.39 12.37 -0.73
N VAL A 297 -10.35 12.31 -1.55
CA VAL A 297 -9.06 12.95 -1.30
C VAL A 297 -9.12 14.41 -1.77
N SER A 298 -9.00 14.63 -3.08
CA SER A 298 -8.87 15.98 -3.65
C SER A 298 -10.22 16.65 -3.95
N VAL A 299 -11.33 15.91 -3.82
CA VAL A 299 -12.71 16.38 -4.06
C VAL A 299 -13.61 16.07 -2.86
N GLU A 300 -14.82 16.64 -2.84
CA GLU A 300 -15.84 16.32 -1.83
C GLU A 300 -16.73 15.15 -2.24
N ASN A 301 -17.00 15.02 -3.55
CA ASN A 301 -17.78 13.94 -4.11
C ASN A 301 -17.38 13.68 -5.57
N LEU A 302 -17.95 12.62 -6.13
CA LEU A 302 -17.91 12.31 -7.57
C LEU A 302 -19.34 12.25 -8.09
N LEU A 303 -19.54 12.60 -9.35
CA LEU A 303 -20.87 12.65 -9.96
C LEU A 303 -21.12 11.43 -10.85
N PRO A 304 -22.37 10.90 -10.90
CA PRO A 304 -22.75 9.91 -11.89
C PRO A 304 -22.45 10.39 -13.32
N ASN A 305 -22.03 9.46 -14.18
CA ASN A 305 -21.58 9.68 -15.55
C ASN A 305 -20.27 10.49 -15.71
N GLN A 306 -19.60 10.85 -14.62
CA GLN A 306 -18.28 11.48 -14.69
C GLN A 306 -17.25 10.48 -15.24
N ILE A 307 -16.45 10.93 -16.21
CA ILE A 307 -15.32 10.17 -16.74
C ILE A 307 -14.11 10.41 -15.81
N VAL A 308 -13.49 9.33 -15.39
CA VAL A 308 -12.34 9.29 -14.49
C VAL A 308 -11.31 8.28 -14.98
N PHE A 309 -10.14 8.24 -14.36
CA PHE A 309 -9.13 7.21 -14.58
C PHE A 309 -8.96 6.40 -13.30
N ALA A 310 -8.90 5.08 -13.37
CA ALA A 310 -8.85 4.25 -12.17
C ALA A 310 -7.81 3.13 -12.24
N LYS A 311 -7.25 2.80 -11.08
CA LYS A 311 -6.36 1.65 -10.86
C LYS A 311 -7.01 0.68 -9.88
N ILE A 312 -6.88 -0.61 -10.14
CA ILE A 312 -7.33 -1.70 -9.24
C ILE A 312 -6.15 -2.50 -8.64
N ARG A 313 -4.92 -2.18 -9.06
CA ARG A 313 -3.66 -2.71 -8.56
C ARG A 313 -2.57 -1.65 -8.66
N TYR A 314 -1.54 -1.76 -7.83
CA TYR A 314 -0.45 -0.77 -7.76
C TYR A 314 0.27 -0.56 -9.10
N ASN A 315 0.62 -1.65 -9.80
CA ASN A 315 1.35 -1.62 -11.07
C ASN A 315 0.45 -1.41 -12.30
N ASP A 316 -0.86 -1.29 -12.13
CA ASP A 316 -1.76 -1.04 -13.24
C ASP A 316 -1.56 0.40 -13.77
N LYS A 317 -1.76 0.57 -15.07
CA LYS A 317 -2.05 1.88 -15.64
C LYS A 317 -3.43 2.34 -15.15
N ALA A 318 -3.58 3.65 -14.94
CA ALA A 318 -4.88 4.24 -14.70
C ALA A 318 -5.68 4.24 -16.01
N ASP A 319 -6.73 3.44 -16.08
CA ASP A 319 -7.56 3.27 -17.28
C ASP A 319 -8.89 4.02 -17.15
N ALA A 320 -9.44 4.44 -18.28
CA ALA A 320 -10.65 5.24 -18.31
C ALA A 320 -11.86 4.45 -17.79
N ALA A 321 -12.67 5.10 -16.97
CA ALA A 321 -13.87 4.57 -16.38
C ALA A 321 -14.95 5.65 -16.25
N THR A 322 -16.20 5.21 -16.10
CA THR A 322 -17.34 6.06 -15.82
C THR A 322 -17.87 5.76 -14.42
N ILE A 323 -18.06 6.80 -13.61
CA ILE A 323 -18.75 6.68 -12.32
C ILE A 323 -20.21 6.33 -12.58
N ILE A 324 -20.68 5.22 -12.02
CA ILE A 324 -22.08 4.79 -12.08
C ILE A 324 -22.83 5.35 -10.87
N GLU A 325 -22.25 5.18 -9.69
CA GLU A 325 -22.80 5.66 -8.42
C GLU A 325 -21.65 6.03 -7.48
N ALA A 326 -21.81 7.13 -6.75
CA ALA A 326 -20.86 7.57 -5.75
C ALA A 326 -21.63 8.14 -4.55
N LYS A 327 -21.35 7.57 -3.37
CA LYS A 327 -21.92 7.91 -2.05
C LYS A 327 -20.77 8.03 -1.04
N ASP A 328 -21.08 8.41 0.19
CA ASP A 328 -20.07 8.66 1.23
C ASP A 328 -19.12 7.47 1.47
N ASN A 329 -19.64 6.24 1.54
CA ASN A 329 -18.83 5.04 1.78
C ASN A 329 -18.95 3.97 0.69
N PHE A 330 -19.39 4.36 -0.51
CA PHE A 330 -19.56 3.41 -1.62
C PHE A 330 -19.34 4.08 -2.97
N ILE A 331 -18.56 3.45 -3.83
CA ILE A 331 -18.42 3.82 -5.24
C ILE A 331 -18.65 2.60 -6.12
N GLN A 332 -19.48 2.78 -7.14
CA GLN A 332 -19.55 1.90 -8.29
C GLN A 332 -19.03 2.64 -9.52
N LEU A 333 -18.09 2.02 -10.23
CA LEU A 333 -17.66 2.50 -11.54
C LEU A 333 -17.63 1.39 -12.58
N ARG A 334 -17.59 1.79 -13.84
CA ARG A 334 -17.45 0.90 -14.99
C ARG A 334 -16.27 1.32 -15.84
N PHE A 335 -15.28 0.46 -15.97
CA PHE A 335 -14.18 0.65 -16.91
C PHE A 335 -14.67 0.58 -18.36
N HIS A 336 -14.07 1.39 -19.22
CA HIS A 336 -14.38 1.39 -20.66
C HIS A 336 -13.83 0.14 -21.35
N GLU A 337 -12.73 -0.42 -20.83
CA GLU A 337 -12.17 -1.72 -21.21
C GLU A 337 -12.21 -2.66 -20.00
N ALA A 338 -12.63 -3.91 -20.21
CA ALA A 338 -12.75 -4.87 -19.12
C ALA A 338 -11.39 -5.16 -18.47
N LYS A 339 -11.38 -5.27 -17.14
CA LYS A 339 -10.18 -5.48 -16.33
C LYS A 339 -10.12 -6.93 -15.86
N ASN A 340 -8.93 -7.50 -15.93
CA ASN A 340 -8.70 -8.88 -15.51
C ASN A 340 -8.61 -9.01 -13.99
N ALA A 341 -9.41 -9.92 -13.44
CA ALA A 341 -9.40 -10.34 -12.04
C ALA A 341 -9.55 -9.15 -11.07
N ILE A 342 -10.71 -8.49 -11.03
CA ILE A 342 -11.01 -7.51 -9.99
C ILE A 342 -11.06 -8.23 -8.64
N THR A 343 -10.16 -7.90 -7.72
CA THR A 343 -9.89 -8.70 -6.51
C THR A 343 -10.39 -7.96 -5.26
N PRO A 344 -11.38 -8.50 -4.52
CA PRO A 344 -11.81 -7.92 -3.25
C PRO A 344 -10.67 -7.82 -2.22
N GLY A 345 -10.65 -6.72 -1.44
CA GLY A 345 -9.58 -6.38 -0.49
C GLY A 345 -8.42 -5.57 -1.10
N GLN A 346 -8.27 -5.55 -2.43
CA GLN A 346 -7.35 -4.61 -3.10
C GLN A 346 -7.93 -3.21 -3.12
N SER A 347 -7.09 -2.21 -3.41
CA SER A 347 -7.56 -0.83 -3.49
C SER A 347 -8.10 -0.48 -4.88
N LEU A 348 -9.19 0.28 -4.90
CA LEU A 348 -9.60 1.09 -6.03
C LEU A 348 -9.04 2.51 -5.81
N VAL A 349 -8.32 3.05 -6.78
CA VAL A 349 -7.84 4.45 -6.72
C VAL A 349 -8.26 5.18 -7.98
N ILE A 350 -8.92 6.31 -7.80
CA ILE A 350 -9.56 7.12 -8.85
C ILE A 350 -8.79 8.43 -8.99
N TYR A 351 -8.49 8.77 -10.23
CA TYR A 351 -7.70 9.90 -10.66
C TYR A 351 -8.47 10.75 -11.66
N ASP A 352 -8.13 12.03 -11.76
CA ASP A 352 -8.47 12.84 -12.91
C ASP A 352 -7.44 12.70 -14.05
N SER A 353 -7.69 13.40 -15.16
CA SER A 353 -6.78 13.42 -16.32
C SER A 353 -5.40 14.03 -16.05
N GLN A 354 -5.24 14.76 -14.95
CA GLN A 354 -4.00 15.46 -14.58
C GLN A 354 -3.20 14.70 -13.50
N GLY A 355 -3.69 13.55 -13.05
CA GLY A 355 -3.04 12.71 -12.05
C GLY A 355 -3.34 13.11 -10.60
N TYR A 356 -4.36 13.94 -10.34
CA TYR A 356 -4.83 14.14 -8.97
C TYR A 356 -5.67 12.94 -8.53
N VAL A 357 -5.36 12.39 -7.35
CA VAL A 357 -6.18 11.36 -6.70
C VAL A 357 -7.48 12.00 -6.25
N LEU A 358 -8.57 11.64 -6.88
CA LEU A 358 -9.92 12.11 -6.54
C LEU A 358 -10.45 11.36 -5.33
N ALA A 359 -10.37 10.03 -5.36
CA ALA A 359 -10.83 9.17 -4.30
C ALA A 359 -10.07 7.84 -4.28
N GLY A 360 -10.14 7.11 -3.17
CA GLY A 360 -9.79 5.70 -3.12
C GLY A 360 -10.72 4.92 -2.21
N GLY A 361 -10.65 3.61 -2.27
CA GLY A 361 -11.45 2.70 -1.46
C GLY A 361 -10.94 1.27 -1.54
N ILE A 362 -11.59 0.36 -0.83
CA ILE A 362 -11.33 -1.08 -0.87
C ILE A 362 -12.32 -1.74 -1.82
N ILE A 363 -11.83 -2.49 -2.78
CA ILE A 363 -12.66 -3.26 -3.72
C ILE A 363 -13.48 -4.27 -2.91
N ALA A 364 -14.78 -4.22 -3.11
CA ALA A 364 -15.75 -5.12 -2.50
C ALA A 364 -16.29 -6.11 -3.54
N LYS A 365 -16.93 -7.18 -3.07
CA LYS A 365 -17.72 -8.05 -3.94
C LYS A 365 -18.91 -7.28 -4.51
N ASN A 366 -19.41 -7.73 -5.65
CA ASN A 366 -20.65 -7.18 -6.20
C ASN A 366 -21.79 -7.42 -5.21
N PRO A 367 -22.46 -6.38 -4.68
CA PRO A 367 -23.51 -6.52 -3.67
C PRO A 367 -24.80 -7.19 -4.19
N LYS A 368 -24.88 -7.50 -5.49
CA LYS A 368 -26.01 -8.20 -6.12
C LYS A 368 -25.74 -9.69 -6.38
N LEU A 369 -24.58 -10.20 -5.97
CA LEU A 369 -24.19 -11.61 -6.08
C LEU A 369 -24.10 -12.26 -4.71
#